data_AF-A0A7S3WQB9-F1
#
_entry.id   AF-A0A7S3WQB9-F1
#
_cell.length_a   1.000
_cell.length_b   1.000
_cell.length_c   1.000
_cell.angle_alpha   90.00
_cell.angle_beta   90.00
_cell.angle_gamma   90.00
#
_symmetry.space_group_name_H-M   'P 1'
#
loop_
_entity.id
_entity.type
_entity.pdbx_description
1 polymer ?
#
loop_
_entity_poly.entity_id
_entity_poly.type
_entity_poly.pdbx_seq_one_letter_code
_entity_poly.pdbx_strand_id
1 'polypeptide(L)'
;YPGDPIGQAAVAGVKKGYVVKSINGQDVRGFDFEDIMDMLEDFVPDPDVQSTAAFQQAGGRARKYPAVDFPVTIEYMELQEGAAKAGAPAAMAVPEGAWMPRLEPWGDADLAQERQRVMAMPEP
;
A
#
# COMPACT_ATOMS: atom_id res chain seq x y z
N TYR A 1 -7.12 -4.69 -27.07
CA TYR A 1 -7.63 -5.98 -27.58
C TYR A 1 -8.86 -6.36 -26.76
N PRO A 2 -9.92 -6.97 -27.31
CA PRO A 2 -11.04 -7.47 -26.50
C PRO A 2 -10.52 -8.44 -25.44
N GLY A 3 -10.68 -8.11 -24.16
CA GLY A 3 -10.14 -8.90 -23.04
C GLY A 3 -8.78 -8.45 -22.51
N ASP A 4 -8.13 -7.44 -23.11
CA ASP A 4 -6.96 -6.77 -22.49
C ASP A 4 -7.48 -5.74 -21.47
N PRO A 5 -7.24 -5.92 -20.15
CA PRO A 5 -7.75 -5.02 -19.12
C PRO A 5 -7.15 -3.62 -19.20
N ILE A 6 -5.86 -3.53 -19.57
CA ILE A 6 -5.14 -2.24 -19.64
C ILE A 6 -5.65 -1.44 -20.84
N GLY A 7 -5.80 -2.11 -21.99
CA GLY A 7 -6.35 -1.48 -23.19
C GLY A 7 -7.79 -0.99 -22.98
N GLN A 8 -8.61 -1.74 -22.24
CA GLN A 8 -9.99 -1.32 -21.92
C GLN A 8 -10.03 -0.14 -20.95
N ALA A 9 -9.18 -0.14 -19.92
CA ALA A 9 -9.05 0.99 -19.00
C ALA A 9 -8.62 2.27 -19.76
N ALA A 10 -7.68 2.15 -20.70
CA ALA A 10 -7.24 3.27 -21.53
C ALA A 10 -8.36 3.80 -22.44
N VAL A 11 -9.15 2.91 -23.07
CA VAL A 11 -10.32 3.31 -23.88
C VAL A 11 -11.40 3.99 -23.03
N ALA A 12 -11.58 3.56 -21.78
CA ALA A 12 -12.47 4.21 -20.81
C ALA A 12 -11.92 5.54 -20.26
N GLY A 13 -10.72 5.97 -20.69
CA GLY A 13 -10.11 7.24 -20.27
C GLY A 13 -9.45 7.20 -18.88
N VAL A 14 -9.28 6.01 -18.29
CA VAL A 14 -8.58 5.85 -17.00
C VAL A 14 -7.10 6.11 -17.20
N LYS A 15 -6.53 6.99 -16.36
CA LYS A 15 -5.12 7.37 -16.38
C LYS A 15 -4.42 6.96 -15.09
N LYS A 16 -3.11 6.74 -15.18
CA LYS A 16 -2.26 6.60 -14.00
C LYS A 16 -2.36 7.85 -13.13
N GLY A 17 -2.44 7.68 -11.81
CA GLY A 17 -2.59 8.79 -10.85
C GLY A 17 -4.05 9.17 -10.56
N TYR A 18 -5.03 8.51 -11.19
CA TYR A 18 -6.44 8.67 -10.81
C TYR A 18 -6.73 7.84 -9.55
N VAL A 19 -7.57 8.41 -8.68
CA VAL A 19 -8.07 7.76 -7.47
C VAL A 19 -9.50 7.32 -7.69
N VAL A 20 -9.86 6.15 -7.18
CA VAL A 20 -11.24 5.68 -7.16
C VAL A 20 -12.01 6.48 -6.12
N LYS A 21 -12.99 7.27 -6.57
CA LYS A 21 -13.83 8.10 -5.70
C LYS A 21 -15.02 7.30 -5.18
N SER A 22 -15.74 6.63 -6.07
CA SER A 22 -16.91 5.84 -5.68
C SER A 22 -17.15 4.65 -6.59
N ILE A 23 -17.75 3.60 -6.03
CA ILE A 23 -18.20 2.39 -6.74
C ILE A 23 -19.70 2.24 -6.47
N ASN A 24 -20.54 2.15 -7.51
CA ASN A 24 -22.01 2.11 -7.41
C ASN A 24 -22.61 3.20 -6.49
N GLY A 25 -22.00 4.39 -6.49
CA GLY A 25 -22.42 5.53 -5.65
C GLY A 25 -21.93 5.49 -4.20
N GLN A 26 -21.25 4.42 -3.77
CA GLN A 26 -20.60 4.34 -2.46
C GLN A 26 -19.23 5.01 -2.52
N ASP A 27 -18.96 5.96 -1.62
CA ASP A 27 -17.65 6.59 -1.46
C ASP A 27 -16.61 5.58 -0.93
N VAL A 28 -15.50 5.43 -1.66
CA VAL A 28 -14.42 4.46 -1.35
C VAL A 28 -13.06 5.13 -1.17
N ARG A 29 -13.00 6.46 -1.08
CA ARG A 29 -11.71 7.20 -0.96
C ARG A 29 -10.86 6.81 0.24
N GLY A 30 -11.47 6.24 1.28
CA GLY A 30 -10.77 5.76 2.48
C GLY A 30 -10.62 4.24 2.54
N PHE A 31 -10.91 3.53 1.45
CA PHE A 31 -10.83 2.07 1.41
C PHE A 31 -9.43 1.65 0.97
N ASP A 32 -8.96 0.55 1.57
CA ASP A 32 -7.72 -0.08 1.14
C ASP A 32 -7.90 -0.74 -0.23
N PHE A 33 -6.80 -1.05 -0.91
CA PHE A 33 -6.85 -1.65 -2.25
C PHE A 33 -7.59 -2.99 -2.23
N GLU A 34 -7.31 -3.83 -1.23
CA GLU A 34 -7.92 -5.15 -1.08
C GLU A 34 -9.43 -5.05 -0.81
N ASP A 35 -9.86 -4.00 -0.11
CA ASP A 35 -11.26 -3.74 0.18
C ASP A 35 -12.04 -3.34 -1.09
N ILE A 36 -11.41 -2.58 -2.00
CA ILE A 36 -11.97 -2.30 -3.33
C ILE A 36 -12.06 -3.57 -4.17
N MET A 37 -11.04 -4.43 -4.12
CA MET A 37 -11.01 -5.69 -4.89
C MET A 37 -12.05 -6.69 -4.39
N ASP A 38 -12.31 -6.73 -3.08
CA ASP A 38 -13.41 -7.52 -2.50
C ASP A 38 -14.77 -7.12 -3.10
N MET A 39 -15.02 -5.81 -3.24
CA MET A 39 -16.25 -5.28 -3.84
C MET A 39 -16.37 -5.69 -5.32
N LEU A 40 -15.26 -5.71 -6.06
CA LEU A 40 -15.23 -6.07 -7.49
C LEU A 40 -15.19 -7.58 -7.73
N GLU A 41 -15.23 -8.40 -6.67
CA GLU A 41 -15.01 -9.84 -6.71
C GLU A 41 -13.68 -10.27 -7.34
N ASP A 42 -12.70 -9.37 -7.38
CA ASP A 42 -11.42 -9.63 -8.01
C ASP A 42 -10.42 -10.23 -7.03
N PHE A 43 -9.42 -10.91 -7.59
CA PHE A 43 -8.46 -11.68 -6.84
C PHE A 43 -7.22 -10.85 -6.50
N VAL A 44 -6.96 -10.66 -5.20
CA VAL A 44 -5.67 -10.19 -4.72
C VAL A 44 -4.89 -11.38 -4.18
N PRO A 45 -3.79 -11.81 -4.84
CA PRO A 45 -2.89 -12.77 -4.23
C PRO A 45 -2.24 -12.14 -3.01
N ASP A 46 -2.35 -12.80 -1.86
CA ASP A 46 -1.57 -12.42 -0.69
C ASP A 46 -0.07 -12.62 -1.01
N PRO A 47 0.75 -11.55 -0.87
CA PRO A 47 2.16 -11.57 -1.24
C PRO A 47 3.00 -12.56 -0.43
N ASP A 48 2.52 -12.97 0.75
CA ASP A 48 3.21 -13.94 1.60
C ASP A 48 2.92 -15.40 1.20
N VAL A 49 2.03 -15.61 0.22
CA VAL A 49 1.60 -16.94 -0.20
C VAL A 49 2.38 -17.37 -1.43
N GLN A 50 3.06 -18.52 -1.29
CA GLN A 50 4.00 -19.02 -2.30
C GLN A 50 3.39 -19.27 -3.69
N SER A 51 2.06 -19.36 -3.80
CA SER A 51 1.35 -19.42 -5.08
C SER A 51 -0.13 -19.08 -4.93
N THR A 52 -0.76 -18.63 -6.02
CA THR A 52 -2.20 -18.41 -6.11
C THR A 52 -3.02 -19.66 -5.81
N ALA A 53 -2.51 -20.84 -6.18
CA ALA A 53 -3.13 -22.13 -5.90
C ALA A 53 -3.17 -22.45 -4.40
N ALA A 54 -2.10 -22.15 -3.67
CA ALA A 54 -2.05 -22.36 -2.23
C ALA A 54 -3.03 -21.43 -1.48
N PHE A 55 -3.19 -20.20 -1.94
CA PHE A 55 -4.15 -19.25 -1.37
C PHE A 55 -5.60 -19.67 -1.63
N GLN A 56 -5.92 -20.17 -2.83
CA GLN A 56 -7.25 -20.68 -3.15
C GLN A 56 -7.59 -21.96 -2.35
N GLN A 57 -6.62 -22.84 -2.12
CA GLN A 57 -6.80 -24.03 -1.27
C GLN A 57 -6.98 -23.70 0.21
N ALA A 58 -6.37 -22.60 0.68
CA ALA A 58 -6.52 -22.11 2.05
C ALA A 58 -7.85 -21.38 2.31
N GLY A 59 -8.73 -21.26 1.31
CA GLY A 59 -10.00 -20.55 1.43
C GLY A 59 -9.91 -19.04 1.17
N GLY A 60 -8.75 -18.56 0.74
CA GLY A 60 -8.51 -17.15 0.43
C GLY A 60 -8.58 -16.21 1.64
N ARG A 61 -8.44 -14.90 1.36
CA ARG A 61 -8.66 -13.83 2.33
C ARG A 61 -10.16 -13.71 2.61
N ALA A 62 -10.53 -13.54 3.89
CA ALA A 62 -11.89 -13.20 4.27
C ALA A 62 -12.24 -11.81 3.73
N ARG A 63 -13.22 -11.75 2.82
CA ARG A 63 -13.69 -10.48 2.24
C ARG A 63 -14.33 -9.61 3.32
N LYS A 64 -13.94 -8.34 3.38
CA LYS A 64 -14.46 -7.38 4.36
C LYS A 64 -15.75 -6.71 3.87
N TYR A 65 -15.88 -6.53 2.56
CA TYR A 65 -17.06 -5.93 1.93
C TYR A 65 -17.77 -6.90 0.98
N PRO A 66 -19.10 -6.81 0.87
CA PRO A 66 -19.85 -7.60 -0.10
C PRO A 66 -19.53 -7.16 -1.53
N ALA A 67 -19.67 -8.11 -2.45
CA ALA A 67 -19.60 -7.84 -3.89
C ALA A 67 -20.65 -6.81 -4.31
N VAL A 68 -20.30 -5.91 -5.23
CA VAL A 68 -21.26 -4.99 -5.84
C VAL A 68 -22.00 -5.63 -7.01
N ASP A 69 -23.29 -5.36 -7.10
CA ASP A 69 -24.13 -5.84 -8.20
C ASP A 69 -23.75 -5.20 -9.55
N PHE A 70 -23.91 -5.98 -10.61
CA PHE A 70 -23.78 -5.50 -11.99
C PHE A 70 -25.04 -4.74 -12.42
N PRO A 71 -24.93 -3.68 -13.24
CA PRO A 71 -23.71 -3.12 -13.83
C PRO A 71 -22.90 -2.27 -12.83
N VAL A 72 -21.59 -2.50 -12.78
CA VAL A 72 -20.68 -1.75 -11.89
C VAL A 72 -20.35 -0.39 -12.51
N THR A 73 -20.54 0.68 -11.73
CA THR A 73 -20.18 2.05 -12.09
C THR A 73 -19.06 2.54 -11.18
N ILE A 74 -17.95 2.98 -11.76
CA ILE A 74 -16.78 3.49 -11.01
C ILE A 74 -16.53 4.95 -11.39
N GLU A 75 -16.52 5.83 -10.40
CA GLU A 75 -16.10 7.23 -10.57
C GLU A 75 -14.63 7.39 -10.19
N TYR A 76 -13.86 8.03 -11.08
CA TYR A 76 -12.46 8.36 -10.83
C TYR A 76 -12.29 9.86 -10.59
N MET A 77 -11.28 10.22 -9.82
CA MET A 77 -10.85 11.60 -9.61
C MET A 77 -9.37 11.75 -9.94
N GLU A 78 -9.02 12.81 -10.64
CA GLU A 78 -7.62 13.19 -10.89
C GLU A 78 -7.01 13.81 -9.62
N LEU A 79 -5.93 13.22 -9.13
CA LEU A 79 -5.13 13.85 -8.08
C LEU A 79 -4.36 15.02 -8.68
N GLN A 80 -4.44 16.19 -8.04
CA GLN A 80 -3.55 17.30 -8.36
C GLN A 80 -2.10 16.91 -8.04
N GLU A 81 -1.17 17.27 -8.92
CA GLU A 81 0.27 17.10 -8.69
C GLU A 81 0.66 17.74 -7.35
N GLY A 82 1.24 16.94 -6.45
CA GLY A 82 1.64 17.37 -5.10
C GLY A 82 0.66 17.02 -3.98
N ALA A 83 -0.58 16.62 -4.27
CA ALA A 83 -1.57 16.24 -3.25
C ALA A 83 -1.13 15.02 -2.41
N ALA A 84 -0.43 14.05 -3.01
CA ALA A 84 0.11 12.89 -2.30
C ALA A 84 1.23 13.24 -1.31
N LYS A 85 1.95 14.37 -1.51
CA LYS A 85 2.98 14.85 -0.56
C LYS A 85 2.38 15.59 0.64
N ALA A 86 1.17 16.11 0.52
CA ALA A 86 0.53 16.90 1.57
C ALA A 86 -0.06 16.04 2.71
N GLY A 87 -0.18 14.73 2.51
CA GLY A 87 -0.77 13.79 3.47
C GLY A 87 0.21 12.92 4.26
N ALA A 88 1.53 13.02 4.00
CA ALA A 88 2.50 12.39 4.88
C ALA A 88 2.38 13.09 6.25
N PRO A 89 2.05 12.37 7.35
CA PRO A 89 2.07 12.99 8.67
C PRO A 89 3.45 13.60 8.83
N ALA A 90 3.50 14.91 9.08
CA ALA A 90 4.72 15.59 9.50
C ALA A 90 5.36 14.69 10.56
N ALA A 91 6.59 14.22 10.29
CA ALA A 91 7.27 13.20 11.06
C ALA A 91 6.90 13.35 12.54
N MET A 92 6.06 12.41 13.04
CA MET A 92 5.69 12.42 14.45
C MET A 92 7.01 12.45 15.22
N ALA A 93 7.17 13.42 16.12
CA ALA A 93 8.36 13.54 16.95
C ALA A 93 8.64 12.16 17.54
N VAL A 94 9.77 11.56 17.12
CA VAL A 94 10.10 10.20 17.51
C VAL A 94 10.24 10.17 19.03
N PRO A 95 9.48 9.32 19.74
CA PRO A 95 9.52 9.30 21.19
C PRO A 95 10.94 9.05 21.68
N GLU A 96 11.34 9.72 22.75
CA GLU A 96 12.67 9.59 23.34
C GLU A 96 12.93 8.10 23.66
N GLY A 97 13.97 7.52 23.05
CA GLY A 97 14.32 6.10 23.19
C GLY A 97 13.73 5.15 22.13
N ALA A 98 12.88 5.63 21.21
CA ALA A 98 12.44 4.81 20.09
C ALA A 98 13.58 4.64 19.06
N TRP A 99 13.85 3.38 18.72
CA TRP A 99 14.83 3.04 17.69
C TRP A 99 14.34 3.56 16.32
N MET A 100 15.15 4.39 15.67
CA MET A 100 14.92 4.84 14.30
C MET A 100 15.93 4.16 13.37
N PRO A 101 15.49 3.62 12.22
CA PRO A 101 16.43 3.16 11.21
C PRO A 101 17.26 4.37 10.75
N ARG A 102 18.58 4.24 10.75
CA ARG A 102 19.46 5.24 10.14
C ARG A 102 19.12 5.33 8.65
N LEU A 103 18.83 6.54 8.19
CA LEU A 103 18.56 6.83 6.78
C LEU A 103 19.85 7.02 5.97
N GLU A 104 20.99 7.12 6.66
CA GLU A 104 22.32 7.30 6.08
C GLU A 104 23.26 6.13 6.46
N PRO A 105 24.21 5.76 5.58
CA PRO A 105 25.18 4.72 5.86
C PRO A 105 26.14 5.12 6.99
N TRP A 106 26.76 4.12 7.62
CA TRP A 106 27.75 4.35 8.68
C TRP A 106 29.00 5.05 8.12
N GLY A 107 29.35 6.20 8.70
CA GLY A 107 30.63 6.85 8.44
C GLY A 107 31.74 6.30 9.34
N ASP A 108 32.99 6.51 8.95
CA ASP A 108 34.16 6.06 9.73
C ASP A 108 34.19 6.64 11.16
N ALA A 109 33.72 7.88 11.33
CA ALA A 109 33.62 8.54 12.63
C ALA A 109 32.56 7.88 13.53
N ASP A 110 31.40 7.52 12.97
CA ASP A 110 30.34 6.81 13.70
C ASP A 110 30.83 5.43 14.16
N LEU A 111 31.55 4.72 13.29
CA LEU A 111 32.10 3.42 13.61
C LEU A 111 33.17 3.49 14.70
N ALA A 112 34.01 4.53 14.69
CA ALA A 112 35.01 4.76 15.74
C ALA A 112 34.34 5.04 17.10
N GLN A 113 33.27 5.83 17.11
CA GLN A 113 32.52 6.14 18.32
C GLN A 113 31.78 4.92 18.88
N GLU A 114 31.17 4.11 18.01
CA GLU A 114 30.49 2.88 18.43
C GLU A 114 31.48 1.85 18.97
N ARG A 115 32.67 1.72 18.36
CA ARG A 115 33.75 0.87 18.88
C ARG A 115 34.21 1.31 20.26
N GLN A 116 34.35 2.62 20.49
CA GLN A 116 34.67 3.14 21.82
C GLN A 116 33.57 2.86 22.85
N ARG A 117 32.29 2.97 22.46
CA ARG A 117 31.15 2.62 23.32
C ARG A 117 31.17 1.16 23.73
N VAL A 118 31.37 0.25 22.76
CA VAL A 118 31.42 -1.21 23.01
C VAL A 118 32.61 -1.56 23.90
N MET A 119 33.77 -0.96 23.68
CA MET A 119 34.97 -1.19 24.50
C MET A 119 34.86 -0.61 25.93
N ALA A 120 33.96 0.35 26.15
CA ALA A 120 33.72 0.96 27.45
C ALA A 120 32.60 0.26 28.25
N MET A 121 31.89 -0.69 27.65
CA MET A 121 30.90 -1.50 28.38
C MET A 121 31.64 -2.59 29.18
N PRO A 122 31.32 -2.77 30.47
CA PRO A 122 31.85 -3.89 31.24
C PRO A 122 31.38 -5.20 30.60
N GLU A 123 32.27 -6.19 30.50
CA GLU A 123 31.93 -7.53 30.02
C GLU A 123 30.78 -8.12 30.85
N PRO A 124 29.86 -8.87 30.22
CA PRO A 124 28.69 -9.45 30.90
C PRO A 124 29.05 -10.47 31.98
#